data_AF-A0A9D7GY94-F1
#
_entry.id   AF-A0A9D7GY94-F1
#
_cell.length_a   1.000
_cell.length_b   1.000
_cell.length_c   1.000
_cell.angle_alpha   90.00
_cell.angle_beta   90.00
_cell.angle_gamma   90.00
#
_symmetry.space_group_name_H-M   'P 1'
#
loop_
_entity.id
_entity.type
_entity.pdbx_description
1 polymer ?
#
loop_
_entity_poly.entity_id
_entity_poly.type
_entity_poly.pdbx_seq_one_letter_code
_entity_poly.pdbx_strand_id
1 'polypeptide(L)'
;MQYAFNTPWGKKPEEQCGRVTFSDYHVTNTGTGTFPQSCNSLPLTPKEKALAYAIFDLTTCISTSASTGVSSCVPDTCAKLGYGCGLAGDGCGGVLDCGACAAQEICGGATPFQCAKPCAAKSCVEQDVFCGKAGDGCGGVLSCGTCPPGELCGSGGPSRCGAPHACAPTTCAVAAVKCGRIADGCGRLLDCGACLASETCSGGVCVPKVCPPRTCASVNADCGPVGDGCGGLLDCGACPPGKTCGANGVPNRCGSPEVR
;
A
#
# COMPACT_ATOMS: atom_id res chain seq x y z
N MET A 1 2.86 0.81 -18.25
CA MET A 1 2.97 0.73 -19.73
C MET A 1 3.91 -0.41 -20.12
N GLN A 2 3.59 -1.23 -21.13
CA GLN A 2 4.47 -2.33 -21.56
C GLN A 2 4.66 -2.33 -23.08
N TYR A 3 5.90 -2.23 -23.55
CA TYR A 3 6.23 -2.29 -24.98
C TYR A 3 7.61 -2.92 -25.18
N ALA A 4 7.87 -3.54 -26.33
CA ALA A 4 9.15 -4.18 -26.62
C ALA A 4 9.87 -3.47 -27.77
N PHE A 5 11.20 -3.46 -27.76
CA PHE A 5 12.02 -2.88 -28.84
C PHE A 5 13.38 -3.58 -28.97
N ASN A 6 13.97 -3.52 -30.17
CA ASN A 6 15.30 -4.07 -30.42
C ASN A 6 16.40 -3.08 -29.99
N THR A 7 17.49 -3.61 -29.45
CA THR A 7 18.68 -2.88 -29.00
C THR A 7 19.92 -3.28 -29.79
N PRO A 8 20.87 -2.37 -30.07
CA PRO A 8 20.85 -0.95 -29.67
C PRO A 8 19.82 -0.13 -30.47
N TRP A 9 19.08 0.73 -29.77
CA TRP A 9 18.06 1.57 -30.39
C TRP A 9 18.67 2.53 -31.43
N GLY A 10 18.00 2.67 -32.58
CA GLY A 10 18.45 3.54 -33.68
C GLY A 10 19.58 3.00 -34.56
N LYS A 11 20.06 1.77 -34.32
CA LYS A 11 21.00 1.07 -35.20
C LYS A 11 20.29 0.33 -36.32
N LYS A 12 21.02 0.01 -37.40
CA LYS A 12 20.48 -0.77 -38.51
C LYS A 12 20.00 -2.14 -38.01
N PRO A 13 19.00 -2.77 -38.65
CA PRO A 13 18.51 -4.08 -38.24
C PRO A 13 19.62 -5.13 -38.10
N GLU A 14 20.63 -5.09 -38.98
CA GLU A 14 21.78 -6.00 -38.94
C GLU A 14 22.73 -5.77 -37.74
N GLU A 15 22.66 -4.60 -37.11
CA GLU A 15 23.50 -4.18 -35.99
C GLU A 15 22.78 -4.29 -34.63
N GLN A 16 21.50 -4.68 -34.64
CA GLN A 16 20.73 -4.97 -33.43
C GLN A 16 21.08 -6.39 -32.95
N CYS A 17 21.19 -6.58 -31.64
CA CYS A 17 21.66 -7.83 -31.04
C CYS A 17 20.83 -8.30 -29.83
N GLY A 18 19.78 -7.56 -29.44
CA GLY A 18 18.91 -7.94 -28.34
C GLY A 18 17.53 -7.32 -28.45
N ARG A 19 16.54 -7.85 -27.72
CA ARG A 19 15.20 -7.30 -27.58
C ARG A 19 14.89 -7.07 -26.11
N VAL A 20 14.33 -5.91 -25.80
CA VAL A 20 14.00 -5.47 -24.45
C VAL A 20 12.50 -5.27 -24.37
N THR A 21 11.87 -5.79 -23.32
CA THR A 21 10.50 -5.47 -22.97
C THR A 21 10.54 -4.39 -21.89
N PHE A 22 10.24 -3.14 -22.27
CA PHE A 22 9.98 -2.09 -21.31
C PHE A 22 8.71 -2.45 -20.55
N SER A 23 8.85 -2.67 -19.24
CA SER A 23 7.75 -2.77 -18.30
C SER A 23 7.94 -1.65 -17.31
N ASP A 24 6.91 -0.81 -17.16
CA ASP A 24 6.90 0.38 -16.32
C ASP A 24 6.97 0.01 -14.83
N TYR A 25 8.16 -0.42 -14.40
CA TYR A 25 8.49 -0.68 -13.01
C TYR A 25 9.12 0.57 -12.42
N HIS A 26 8.38 1.24 -11.54
CA HIS A 26 8.92 2.32 -10.73
C HIS A 26 9.75 1.74 -9.58
N VAL A 27 11.07 1.81 -9.69
CA VAL A 27 11.99 1.45 -8.60
C VAL A 27 12.36 2.73 -7.86
N THR A 28 11.82 2.94 -6.66
CA THR A 28 12.17 4.08 -5.82
C THR A 28 13.51 3.82 -5.14
N ASN A 29 14.52 4.63 -5.45
CA ASN A 29 15.77 4.70 -4.71
C ASN A 29 15.68 5.88 -3.72
N THR A 30 16.25 5.75 -2.52
CA THR A 30 16.35 6.84 -1.53
C THR A 30 17.45 7.87 -1.86
N GLY A 31 18.10 7.74 -3.02
CA GLY A 31 19.09 8.68 -3.51
C GLY A 31 18.51 10.04 -3.91
N THR A 32 19.27 11.11 -3.71
CA THR A 32 18.86 12.51 -3.91
C THR A 32 19.06 13.05 -5.33
N GLY A 33 19.34 12.18 -6.32
CA GLY A 33 19.64 12.59 -7.70
C GLY A 33 18.48 12.34 -8.68
N THR A 34 18.40 13.15 -9.73
CA THR A 34 17.49 12.93 -10.87
C THR A 34 18.05 11.87 -11.81
N PHE A 35 17.21 10.94 -12.28
CA PHE A 35 17.61 9.99 -13.32
C PHE A 35 17.91 10.74 -14.64
N PRO A 36 18.96 10.36 -15.40
CA PRO A 36 19.92 9.29 -15.14
C PRO A 36 21.16 9.72 -14.32
N GLN A 37 21.27 10.99 -13.90
CA GLN A 37 22.41 11.50 -13.12
C GLN A 37 22.60 10.83 -11.75
N SER A 38 21.54 10.24 -11.19
CA SER A 38 21.63 9.40 -9.98
C SER A 38 22.29 8.05 -10.19
N CYS A 39 22.48 7.61 -11.45
CA CYS A 39 23.11 6.35 -11.77
C CYS A 39 24.64 6.52 -11.80
N ASN A 40 25.38 5.67 -11.08
CA ASN A 40 26.83 5.63 -11.21
C ASN A 40 27.24 4.81 -12.45
N SER A 41 28.45 5.04 -12.97
CA SER A 41 29.01 4.27 -14.09
C SER A 41 29.76 3.02 -13.63
N LEU A 42 29.48 2.51 -12.42
CA LEU A 42 30.15 1.32 -11.91
C LEU A 42 29.59 0.08 -12.60
N PRO A 43 30.39 -1.00 -12.71
CA PRO A 43 29.89 -2.27 -13.19
C PRO A 43 28.77 -2.78 -12.27
N LEU A 44 27.66 -3.24 -12.86
CA LEU A 44 26.58 -3.89 -12.11
C LEU A 44 27.14 -5.07 -11.31
N THR A 45 26.70 -5.21 -10.06
CA THR A 45 26.98 -6.36 -9.22
C THR A 45 26.36 -7.63 -9.81
N PRO A 46 26.81 -8.84 -9.43
CA PRO A 46 26.18 -10.09 -9.89
C PRO A 46 24.67 -10.16 -9.64
N LYS A 47 24.18 -9.58 -8.53
CA LYS A 47 22.75 -9.53 -8.19
C LYS A 47 21.98 -8.56 -9.08
N GLU A 48 22.53 -7.38 -9.34
CA GLU A 48 21.93 -6.40 -10.26
C GLU A 48 21.95 -6.91 -11.71
N LYS A 49 23.00 -7.66 -12.10
CA LYS A 49 23.04 -8.36 -13.40
C LYS A 49 21.94 -9.41 -13.51
N ALA A 50 21.71 -10.20 -12.47
CA ALA A 50 20.62 -11.19 -12.47
C ALA A 50 19.23 -10.54 -12.55
N LEU A 51 19.03 -9.42 -11.84
CA LEU A 51 17.80 -8.63 -11.93
C LEU A 51 17.63 -8.01 -13.32
N ALA A 52 18.69 -7.42 -13.88
CA ALA A 52 18.68 -6.91 -15.25
C ALA A 52 18.34 -8.03 -16.24
N TYR A 53 18.93 -9.21 -16.08
CA TYR A 53 18.67 -10.40 -16.90
C TYR A 53 17.21 -10.90 -16.79
N ALA A 54 16.56 -10.70 -15.64
CA ALA A 54 15.13 -10.99 -15.44
C ALA A 54 14.19 -9.94 -16.07
N ILE A 55 14.69 -8.73 -16.35
CA ILE A 55 13.97 -7.68 -17.08
C ILE A 55 14.13 -7.85 -18.60
N PHE A 56 15.20 -8.50 -19.06
CA PHE A 56 15.30 -8.94 -20.45
C PHE A 56 14.33 -10.10 -20.70
N ASP A 57 13.51 -9.97 -21.74
CA ASP A 57 12.66 -11.07 -22.18
C ASP A 57 13.51 -12.06 -23.00
N LEU A 58 14.08 -13.04 -22.29
CA LEU A 58 14.93 -14.10 -22.83
C LEU A 58 14.24 -14.99 -23.87
N THR A 59 12.91 -14.90 -24.00
CA THR A 59 12.14 -15.68 -24.99
C THR A 59 12.00 -14.96 -26.32
N THR A 60 12.42 -13.68 -26.40
CA THR A 60 12.25 -12.88 -27.61
C THR A 60 13.56 -12.74 -28.38
N CYS A 61 13.71 -13.56 -29.43
CA CYS A 61 14.70 -13.31 -30.46
C CYS A 61 14.46 -11.93 -31.10
N ILE A 62 15.51 -11.35 -31.70
CA ILE A 62 15.38 -10.18 -32.58
C ILE A 62 14.31 -10.51 -33.60
N SER A 63 13.18 -9.83 -33.47
CA SER A 63 12.07 -10.03 -34.38
C SER A 63 12.32 -9.09 -35.54
N THR A 64 12.59 -9.64 -36.72
CA THR A 64 12.15 -8.93 -37.93
C THR A 64 10.64 -8.87 -37.81
N SER A 65 10.01 -7.73 -38.10
CA SER A 65 8.57 -7.51 -37.93
C SER A 65 7.66 -8.42 -38.78
N ALA A 66 8.16 -9.57 -39.24
CA ALA A 66 7.55 -10.53 -40.13
C ALA A 66 7.71 -11.99 -39.62
N SER A 67 7.63 -12.26 -38.31
CA SER A 67 7.43 -13.65 -37.86
C SER A 67 5.99 -14.08 -38.16
N THR A 68 5.82 -14.70 -39.32
CA THR A 68 4.67 -15.46 -39.80
C THR A 68 4.04 -16.32 -38.69
N GLY A 69 2.79 -16.03 -38.31
CA GLY A 69 1.93 -17.02 -37.63
C GLY A 69 0.92 -16.53 -36.60
N VAL A 70 1.00 -15.28 -36.13
CA VAL A 70 -0.02 -14.71 -35.22
C VAL A 70 -0.77 -13.64 -35.99
N SER A 71 -2.11 -13.64 -35.85
CA SER A 71 -3.06 -12.68 -36.44
C SER A 71 -2.41 -11.33 -36.73
N SER A 72 -2.46 -10.88 -37.99
CA SER A 72 -1.89 -9.61 -38.46
C SER A 72 -2.18 -8.50 -37.47
N CYS A 73 -1.22 -8.20 -36.60
CA CYS A 73 -1.37 -7.13 -35.63
C CYS A 73 -1.27 -5.84 -36.43
N VAL A 74 -2.34 -5.05 -36.43
CA VAL A 74 -2.36 -3.74 -37.09
C VAL A 74 -1.83 -2.73 -36.08
N PRO A 75 -0.64 -2.14 -36.29
CA PRO A 75 -0.06 -1.17 -35.37
C PRO A 75 -1.00 0.01 -35.16
N ASP A 76 -1.16 0.44 -33.91
CA ASP A 76 -1.82 1.70 -33.60
C ASP A 76 -0.98 2.90 -34.05
N THR A 77 -1.60 4.08 -34.08
CA THR A 77 -0.91 5.34 -34.40
C THR A 77 -1.03 6.30 -33.23
N CYS A 78 -0.12 7.27 -33.14
CA CYS A 78 -0.20 8.33 -32.12
C CYS A 78 -1.56 9.03 -32.13
N ALA A 79 -2.10 9.34 -33.32
CA ALA A 79 -3.41 9.96 -33.47
C ALA A 79 -4.54 9.06 -32.93
N LYS A 80 -4.50 7.75 -33.21
CA LYS A 80 -5.51 6.79 -32.74
C LYS A 80 -5.46 6.62 -31.21
N LEU A 81 -4.27 6.65 -30.63
CA LEU A 81 -4.05 6.59 -29.17
C LEU A 81 -4.29 7.95 -28.49
N GLY A 82 -4.48 9.01 -29.28
CA GLY A 82 -4.61 10.38 -28.78
C GLY A 82 -3.32 10.91 -28.16
N TYR A 83 -2.14 10.42 -28.54
CA TYR A 83 -0.85 10.85 -28.01
C TYR A 83 -0.28 12.01 -28.83
N GLY A 84 0.03 13.11 -28.13
CA GLY A 84 0.60 14.33 -28.73
C GLY A 84 2.12 14.44 -28.61
N CYS A 85 2.76 13.58 -27.81
CA CYS A 85 4.20 13.55 -27.63
C CYS A 85 4.68 12.22 -27.03
N GLY A 86 5.99 11.99 -27.08
CA GLY A 86 6.68 10.91 -26.37
C GLY A 86 6.70 9.57 -27.13
N LEU A 87 7.34 8.58 -26.51
CA LEU A 87 7.45 7.24 -27.05
C LEU A 87 6.36 6.34 -26.49
N ALA A 88 5.64 5.64 -27.36
CA ALA A 88 4.57 4.72 -26.98
C ALA A 88 4.70 3.38 -27.69
N GLY A 89 4.12 2.31 -27.14
CA GLY A 89 3.96 1.07 -27.89
C GLY A 89 2.85 1.18 -28.95
N ASP A 90 3.01 0.51 -30.08
CA ASP A 90 1.99 0.41 -31.14
C ASP A 90 0.97 -0.71 -30.91
N GLY A 91 1.06 -1.43 -29.77
CA GLY A 91 0.23 -2.60 -29.46
C GLY A 91 0.65 -3.89 -30.17
N CYS A 92 1.61 -3.82 -31.09
CA CYS A 92 2.13 -4.93 -31.91
C CYS A 92 3.60 -5.23 -31.64
N GLY A 93 4.17 -4.66 -30.58
CA GLY A 93 5.56 -4.85 -30.20
C GLY A 93 6.54 -3.94 -30.94
N GLY A 94 6.04 -2.91 -31.63
CA GLY A 94 6.79 -1.77 -32.14
C GLY A 94 6.64 -0.53 -31.25
N VAL A 95 7.43 0.50 -31.55
CA VAL A 95 7.45 1.78 -30.82
C VAL A 95 7.04 2.91 -31.77
N LEU A 96 6.07 3.70 -31.34
CA LEU A 96 5.63 4.95 -31.94
C LEU A 96 6.43 6.11 -31.33
N ASP A 97 6.94 6.98 -32.18
CA ASP A 97 7.48 8.29 -31.78
C ASP A 97 6.43 9.36 -32.10
N CYS A 98 5.74 9.83 -31.06
CA CYS A 98 4.67 10.83 -31.18
C CYS A 98 5.20 12.27 -31.15
N GLY A 99 6.52 12.44 -31.28
CA GLY A 99 7.18 13.73 -31.35
C GLY A 99 7.58 14.29 -29.98
N ALA A 100 8.33 15.38 -30.03
CA ALA A 100 8.73 16.15 -28.86
C ALA A 100 7.79 17.35 -28.66
N CYS A 101 7.72 17.82 -27.42
CA CYS A 101 7.00 19.05 -27.10
C CYS A 101 7.78 20.30 -27.52
N ALA A 102 7.09 21.45 -27.58
CA ALA A 102 7.75 22.72 -27.82
C ALA A 102 8.72 23.05 -26.67
N ALA A 103 9.64 24.00 -26.91
CA ALA A 103 10.61 24.40 -25.90
C ALA A 103 9.90 24.78 -24.57
N GLN A 104 10.43 24.26 -23.46
CA GLN A 104 9.89 24.39 -22.10
C GLN A 104 8.63 23.57 -21.79
N GLU A 105 8.14 22.72 -22.67
CA GLU A 105 7.05 21.79 -22.33
C GLU A 105 7.59 20.40 -21.98
N ILE A 106 6.89 19.71 -21.08
CA ILE A 106 7.23 18.37 -20.63
C ILE A 106 6.16 17.41 -21.15
N CYS A 107 6.58 16.40 -21.90
CA CYS A 107 5.68 15.35 -22.33
C CYS A 107 5.22 14.52 -21.12
N GLY A 108 3.91 14.44 -20.90
CA GLY A 108 3.36 13.72 -19.74
C GLY A 108 3.34 14.54 -18.45
N GLY A 109 3.71 15.84 -18.49
CA GLY A 109 3.88 16.65 -17.27
C GLY A 109 2.60 16.92 -16.47
N ALA A 110 1.44 16.88 -17.12
CA ALA A 110 0.11 17.01 -16.47
C ALA A 110 -0.87 15.92 -16.91
N THR A 111 -0.82 15.54 -18.18
CA THR A 111 -1.60 14.43 -18.73
C THR A 111 -0.66 13.52 -19.52
N PRO A 112 -0.71 12.19 -19.34
CA PRO A 112 0.17 11.26 -20.05
C PRO A 112 0.16 11.50 -21.56
N PHE A 113 1.34 11.48 -22.17
CA PHE A 113 1.54 11.67 -23.62
C PHE A 113 1.01 12.99 -24.21
N GLN A 114 0.75 13.99 -23.37
CA GLN A 114 0.44 15.34 -23.80
C GLN A 114 1.53 16.30 -23.37
N CYS A 115 1.78 17.28 -24.23
CA CYS A 115 2.65 18.39 -23.89
C CYS A 115 1.96 19.27 -22.86
N ALA A 116 2.61 19.46 -21.73
CA ALA A 116 2.17 20.38 -20.71
C ALA A 116 3.29 21.37 -20.42
N LYS A 117 2.91 22.62 -20.16
CA LYS A 117 3.85 23.59 -19.58
C LYS A 117 4.40 23.06 -18.26
N PRO A 118 5.59 23.53 -17.82
CA PRO A 118 6.13 23.15 -16.54
C PRO A 118 5.12 23.49 -15.46
N CYS A 119 4.97 22.61 -14.49
CA CYS A 119 4.13 22.87 -13.35
C CYS A 119 4.60 24.16 -12.65
N ALA A 120 3.67 25.09 -12.41
CA ALA A 120 3.96 26.32 -11.70
C ALA A 120 3.93 26.05 -10.20
N ALA A 121 5.12 25.93 -9.60
CA ALA A 121 5.30 25.71 -8.17
C ALA A 121 4.65 26.84 -7.38
N LYS A 122 3.77 26.50 -6.44
CA LYS A 122 3.18 27.46 -5.51
C LYS A 122 4.18 27.78 -4.41
N SER A 123 4.20 29.02 -3.95
CA SER A 123 4.95 29.46 -2.77
C SER A 123 4.22 29.12 -1.47
N CYS A 124 4.90 29.32 -0.34
CA CYS A 124 4.30 29.16 0.99
C CYS A 124 3.11 30.11 1.22
N VAL A 125 3.25 31.36 0.77
CA VAL A 125 2.26 32.43 0.98
C VAL A 125 1.00 32.17 0.16
N GLU A 126 1.16 31.75 -1.10
CA GLU A 126 0.03 31.39 -1.97
C GLU A 126 -0.78 30.18 -1.47
N GLN A 127 -0.18 29.40 -0.56
CA GLN A 127 -0.80 28.21 0.04
C GLN A 127 -1.23 28.42 1.49
N ASP A 128 -1.12 29.65 2.03
CA ASP A 128 -1.40 29.95 3.43
C ASP A 128 -0.62 29.07 4.43
N VAL A 129 0.62 28.71 4.09
CA VAL A 129 1.54 27.92 4.92
C VAL A 129 2.58 28.85 5.53
N PHE A 130 2.53 29.06 6.85
CA PHE A 130 3.37 30.05 7.54
C PHE A 130 4.56 29.44 8.29
N CYS A 131 4.49 28.15 8.61
CA CYS A 131 5.54 27.40 9.29
C CYS A 131 5.69 25.97 8.72
N GLY A 132 6.90 25.40 8.80
CA GLY A 132 7.15 23.98 8.52
C GLY A 132 7.45 23.65 7.05
N LYS A 133 7.16 22.40 6.65
CA LYS A 133 7.38 21.91 5.28
C LYS A 133 6.05 21.79 4.54
N ALA A 134 6.04 22.15 3.27
CA ALA A 134 4.87 21.99 2.40
C ALA A 134 5.31 21.55 1.00
N GLY A 135 4.43 20.88 0.26
CA GLY A 135 4.65 20.65 -1.17
C GLY A 135 4.44 21.94 -1.96
N ASP A 136 5.10 22.08 -3.10
CA ASP A 136 4.85 23.18 -4.05
C ASP A 136 3.77 22.86 -5.10
N GLY A 137 3.21 21.64 -5.05
CA GLY A 137 2.25 21.12 -6.03
C GLY A 137 2.88 20.56 -7.31
N CYS A 138 4.21 20.59 -7.42
CA CYS A 138 4.99 20.19 -8.58
C CYS A 138 6.05 19.12 -8.24
N GLY A 139 5.91 18.48 -7.07
CA GLY A 139 6.85 17.47 -6.56
C GLY A 139 8.02 18.04 -5.76
N GLY A 140 8.13 19.36 -5.63
CA GLY A 140 9.09 20.02 -4.77
C GLY A 140 8.60 20.18 -3.33
N VAL A 141 9.53 20.36 -2.40
CA VAL A 141 9.25 20.61 -0.97
C VAL A 141 9.73 22.00 -0.58
N LEU A 142 8.81 22.83 -0.15
CA LEU A 142 9.01 24.17 0.39
C LEU A 142 9.40 24.13 1.87
N SER A 143 10.24 25.08 2.29
CA SER A 143 10.57 25.33 3.70
C SER A 143 9.96 26.66 4.11
N CYS A 144 8.77 26.61 4.67
CA CYS A 144 7.96 27.76 4.99
C CYS A 144 8.25 28.21 6.41
N GLY A 145 9.25 29.06 6.64
CA GLY A 145 9.48 29.74 7.92
C GLY A 145 9.66 28.85 9.16
N THR A 146 9.83 29.51 10.30
CA THR A 146 9.81 28.93 11.64
C THR A 146 8.92 29.77 12.54
N CYS A 147 8.43 29.20 13.64
CA CYS A 147 7.62 29.95 14.58
C CYS A 147 8.46 30.82 15.52
N PRO A 148 7.89 31.93 16.04
CA PRO A 148 8.51 32.73 17.08
C PRO A 148 8.88 31.90 18.32
N PRO A 149 9.83 32.36 19.15
CA PRO A 149 10.17 31.68 20.40
C PRO A 149 8.94 31.43 21.27
N GLY A 150 8.77 30.19 21.72
CA GLY A 150 7.65 29.79 22.57
C GLY A 150 6.40 29.35 21.79
N GLU A 151 6.42 29.32 20.46
CA GLU A 151 5.34 28.78 19.62
C GLU A 151 5.75 27.50 18.89
N LEU A 152 4.78 26.65 18.56
CA LEU A 152 4.99 25.41 17.82
C LEU A 152 4.22 25.44 16.49
N CYS A 153 4.88 24.94 15.45
CA CYS A 153 4.25 24.86 14.13
C CYS A 153 3.17 23.79 14.11
N GLY A 154 1.95 24.17 13.72
CA GLY A 154 0.77 23.32 13.75
C GLY A 154 -0.14 23.55 14.95
N SER A 155 0.34 24.25 16.00
CA SER A 155 -0.45 24.49 17.21
C SER A 155 -1.50 25.59 17.04
N GLY A 156 -1.32 26.51 16.08
CA GLY A 156 -2.34 27.49 15.68
C GLY A 156 -3.28 27.00 14.58
N GLY A 157 -3.27 25.69 14.30
CA GLY A 157 -3.86 25.08 13.11
C GLY A 157 -2.78 24.60 12.13
N PRO A 158 -3.15 23.80 11.11
CA PRO A 158 -2.20 23.24 10.16
C PRO A 158 -1.29 24.31 9.56
N SER A 159 0.03 24.09 9.65
CA SER A 159 1.05 25.00 9.12
C SER A 159 0.96 26.46 9.63
N ARG A 160 0.35 26.67 10.80
CA ARG A 160 0.28 27.95 11.50
C ARG A 160 0.97 27.85 12.85
N CYS A 161 1.65 28.93 13.22
CA CYS A 161 2.24 29.05 14.54
C CYS A 161 1.15 29.31 15.58
N GLY A 162 1.32 28.72 16.74
CA GLY A 162 0.48 28.99 17.88
C GLY A 162 1.18 28.62 19.16
N ALA A 163 0.67 29.13 20.27
CA ALA A 163 1.12 28.73 21.58
C ALA A 163 1.03 27.20 21.71
N PRO A 164 2.01 26.55 22.34
CA PRO A 164 1.92 25.15 22.71
C PRO A 164 0.59 24.98 23.43
N HIS A 165 -0.29 24.15 22.88
CA HIS A 165 -1.49 23.81 23.60
C HIS A 165 -1.04 23.18 24.91
N ALA A 166 -1.49 23.73 26.04
CA ALA A 166 -1.30 23.13 27.34
C ALA A 166 -2.11 21.83 27.35
N CYS A 167 -1.52 20.80 26.74
CA CYS A 167 -2.16 19.51 26.64
C CYS A 167 -2.13 18.92 28.04
N ALA A 168 -3.30 18.77 28.64
CA ALA A 168 -3.44 18.05 29.89
C ALA A 168 -3.41 16.55 29.57
N PRO A 169 -2.29 15.85 29.83
CA PRO A 169 -2.21 14.44 29.50
C PRO A 169 -3.24 13.65 30.31
N THR A 170 -3.87 12.67 29.70
CA THR A 170 -4.62 11.67 30.49
C THR A 170 -3.66 10.88 31.37
N THR A 171 -4.20 10.11 32.31
CA THR A 171 -3.42 9.18 33.13
C THR A 171 -4.03 7.79 33.03
N CYS A 172 -3.28 6.75 33.40
CA CYS A 172 -3.81 5.39 33.47
C CYS A 172 -5.06 5.31 34.36
N ALA A 173 -5.09 6.08 35.46
CA ALA A 173 -6.23 6.14 36.37
C ALA A 173 -7.46 6.78 35.72
N VAL A 174 -7.29 7.91 35.02
CA VAL A 174 -8.39 8.60 34.32
C VAL A 174 -8.91 7.77 33.14
N ALA A 175 -8.02 7.09 32.42
CA ALA A 175 -8.38 6.18 31.34
C ALA A 175 -8.94 4.83 31.83
N ALA A 176 -8.97 4.59 33.14
CA ALA A 176 -9.36 3.31 33.76
C ALA A 176 -8.60 2.08 33.23
N VAL A 177 -7.32 2.25 32.87
CA VAL A 177 -6.44 1.21 32.34
C VAL A 177 -5.46 0.75 33.43
N LYS A 178 -5.36 -0.56 33.62
CA LYS A 178 -4.54 -1.21 34.68
C LYS A 178 -3.29 -1.92 34.15
N CYS A 179 -3.15 -2.04 32.83
CA CYS A 179 -2.02 -2.68 32.19
C CYS A 179 -1.83 -2.20 30.76
N GLY A 180 -0.64 -2.44 30.21
CA GLY A 180 -0.33 -2.12 28.82
C GLY A 180 0.02 -0.66 28.60
N ARG A 181 0.12 -0.28 27.33
CA ARG A 181 0.54 1.06 26.92
C ARG A 181 -0.58 1.81 26.23
N ILE A 182 -0.81 3.05 26.64
CA ILE A 182 -1.83 3.93 26.06
C ILE A 182 -1.22 5.28 25.70
N ALA A 183 -1.77 5.96 24.69
CA ALA A 183 -1.38 7.34 24.42
C ALA A 183 -1.98 8.28 25.48
N ASP A 184 -1.21 9.29 25.90
CA ASP A 184 -1.68 10.30 26.87
C ASP A 184 -2.53 11.41 26.24
N GLY A 185 -2.71 11.37 24.91
CA GLY A 185 -3.38 12.43 24.14
C GLY A 185 -2.49 13.63 23.81
N CYS A 186 -1.26 13.66 24.31
CA CYS A 186 -0.28 14.74 24.19
C CYS A 186 1.03 14.29 23.51
N GLY A 187 1.00 13.13 22.84
CA GLY A 187 2.13 12.57 22.11
C GLY A 187 3.09 11.74 22.95
N ARG A 188 2.80 11.49 24.22
CA ARG A 188 3.55 10.53 25.04
C ARG A 188 2.77 9.22 25.17
N LEU A 189 3.52 8.14 25.38
CA LEU A 189 2.99 6.84 25.73
C LEU A 189 3.08 6.63 27.25
N LEU A 190 1.96 6.30 27.89
CA LEU A 190 1.87 5.91 29.29
C LEU A 190 2.02 4.39 29.39
N ASP A 191 2.84 3.95 30.35
CA ASP A 191 2.94 2.54 30.72
C ASP A 191 2.10 2.33 31.99
N CYS A 192 0.96 1.65 31.83
CA CYS A 192 0.01 1.41 32.91
C CYS A 192 0.31 0.12 33.68
N GLY A 193 1.49 -0.45 33.50
CA GLY A 193 1.95 -1.64 34.19
C GLY A 193 1.74 -2.94 33.41
N ALA A 194 2.21 -4.03 34.00
CA ALA A 194 2.03 -5.38 33.49
C ALA A 194 1.07 -6.16 34.39
N CYS A 195 0.42 -7.17 33.81
CA CYS A 195 -0.39 -8.12 34.57
C CYS A 195 0.48 -9.16 35.28
N LEU A 196 -0.13 -9.92 36.19
CA LEU A 196 0.55 -11.05 36.82
C LEU A 196 0.98 -12.09 35.79
N ALA A 197 1.95 -12.94 36.15
CA ALA A 197 2.45 -13.98 35.25
C ALA A 197 1.35 -14.96 34.78
N SER A 198 0.22 -15.07 35.48
CA SER A 198 -0.95 -15.89 35.10
C SER A 198 -1.97 -15.14 34.22
N GLU A 199 -1.72 -13.89 33.85
CA GLU A 199 -2.67 -13.00 33.19
C GLU A 199 -2.09 -12.34 31.92
N THR A 200 -2.96 -11.96 31.00
CA THR A 200 -2.65 -11.20 29.79
C THR A 200 -3.37 -9.86 29.85
N CYS A 201 -2.71 -8.81 29.36
CA CYS A 201 -3.36 -7.51 29.21
C CYS A 201 -4.23 -7.50 27.95
N SER A 202 -5.54 -7.38 28.12
CA SER A 202 -6.49 -7.27 27.01
C SER A 202 -7.38 -6.06 27.23
N GLY A 203 -7.39 -5.12 26.28
CA GLY A 203 -8.19 -3.89 26.40
C GLY A 203 -7.86 -3.03 27.63
N GLY A 204 -6.61 -3.08 28.12
CA GLY A 204 -6.19 -2.33 29.30
C GLY A 204 -6.58 -2.96 30.64
N VAL A 205 -7.13 -4.19 30.64
CA VAL A 205 -7.48 -4.95 31.84
C VAL A 205 -6.73 -6.27 31.85
N CYS A 206 -6.31 -6.69 33.04
CA CYS A 206 -5.70 -7.99 33.24
C CYS A 206 -6.77 -9.07 33.24
N VAL A 207 -6.65 -10.00 32.29
CA VAL A 207 -7.52 -11.17 32.16
C VAL A 207 -6.68 -12.44 32.29
N PRO A 208 -7.22 -13.54 32.83
CA PRO A 208 -6.48 -14.80 32.91
C PRO A 208 -5.92 -15.25 31.56
N LYS A 209 -4.67 -15.74 31.54
CA LYS A 209 -4.03 -16.31 30.33
C LYS A 209 -4.78 -17.53 29.81
N VAL A 210 -5.33 -18.31 30.74
CA VAL A 210 -6.16 -19.46 30.44
C VAL A 210 -7.60 -19.01 30.55
N CYS A 211 -8.30 -19.01 29.42
CA CYS A 211 -9.75 -18.87 29.41
C CYS A 211 -10.35 -20.16 30.00
N PRO A 212 -11.05 -20.11 31.15
CA PRO A 212 -11.68 -21.30 31.69
C PRO A 212 -12.84 -21.70 30.77
N PRO A 213 -12.80 -22.88 30.12
CA PRO A 213 -13.85 -23.29 29.21
C PRO A 213 -15.17 -23.44 29.96
N ARG A 214 -16.27 -23.01 29.34
CA ARG A 214 -17.60 -23.29 29.86
C ARG A 214 -17.86 -24.80 29.88
N THR A 215 -18.81 -25.23 30.70
CA THR A 215 -19.28 -26.63 30.71
C THR A 215 -20.66 -26.73 30.07
N CYS A 216 -21.05 -27.91 29.59
CA CYS A 216 -22.38 -28.16 29.04
C CYS A 216 -23.52 -27.74 30.00
N ALA A 217 -23.32 -27.97 31.31
CA ALA A 217 -24.25 -27.50 32.33
C ALA A 217 -24.34 -25.97 32.41
N SER A 218 -23.21 -25.27 32.34
CA SER A 218 -23.16 -23.80 32.42
C SER A 218 -23.78 -23.08 31.22
N VAL A 219 -23.83 -23.74 30.06
CA VAL A 219 -24.48 -23.25 28.83
C VAL A 219 -25.84 -23.88 28.59
N ASN A 220 -26.31 -24.71 29.53
CA ASN A 220 -27.61 -25.35 29.50
C ASN A 220 -27.83 -26.15 28.20
N ALA A 221 -26.84 -26.97 27.85
CA ALA A 221 -26.85 -27.87 26.68
C ALA A 221 -26.88 -29.33 27.13
N ASP A 222 -27.81 -30.10 26.56
CA ASP A 222 -28.04 -31.52 26.88
C ASP A 222 -27.43 -32.46 25.84
N CYS A 223 -27.05 -31.95 24.67
CA CYS A 223 -26.54 -32.72 23.55
C CYS A 223 -25.79 -31.84 22.54
N GLY A 224 -24.96 -32.48 21.72
CA GLY A 224 -24.34 -31.88 20.55
C GLY A 224 -23.15 -30.94 20.84
N PRO A 225 -22.50 -30.43 19.77
CA PRO A 225 -21.34 -29.58 19.89
C PRO A 225 -21.70 -28.13 20.26
N VAL A 226 -21.05 -27.58 21.30
CA VAL A 226 -21.22 -26.19 21.76
C VAL A 226 -19.87 -25.52 21.94
N GLY A 227 -19.69 -24.27 21.49
CA GLY A 227 -18.46 -23.54 21.74
C GLY A 227 -18.22 -23.31 23.23
N ASP A 228 -16.98 -23.53 23.71
CA ASP A 228 -16.62 -23.37 25.13
C ASP A 228 -16.41 -21.91 25.57
N GLY A 229 -16.48 -20.96 24.62
CA GLY A 229 -16.22 -19.54 24.83
C GLY A 229 -14.73 -19.15 24.84
N CYS A 230 -13.83 -20.11 24.66
CA CYS A 230 -12.38 -20.00 24.71
C CYS A 230 -11.71 -20.45 23.40
N GLY A 231 -12.50 -20.68 22.34
CA GLY A 231 -12.04 -21.14 21.03
C GLY A 231 -12.04 -22.67 20.87
N GLY A 232 -12.45 -23.42 21.89
CA GLY A 232 -12.66 -24.87 21.85
C GLY A 232 -14.14 -25.26 21.68
N LEU A 233 -14.37 -26.57 21.53
CA LEU A 233 -15.69 -27.17 21.35
C LEU A 233 -15.98 -28.17 22.49
N LEU A 234 -17.13 -28.02 23.13
CA LEU A 234 -17.71 -28.93 24.10
C LEU A 234 -18.56 -29.96 23.36
N ASP A 235 -18.40 -31.24 23.68
CA ASP A 235 -19.33 -32.29 23.25
C ASP A 235 -20.26 -32.63 24.41
N CYS A 236 -21.51 -32.17 24.31
CA CYS A 236 -22.53 -32.38 25.34
C CYS A 236 -23.25 -33.72 25.21
N GLY A 237 -22.73 -34.63 24.38
CA GLY A 237 -23.21 -36.00 24.25
C GLY A 237 -24.37 -36.15 23.27
N ALA A 238 -24.86 -37.39 23.19
CA ALA A 238 -26.00 -37.75 22.35
C ALA A 238 -27.31 -37.78 23.16
N CYS A 239 -28.43 -37.56 22.47
CA CYS A 239 -29.73 -37.71 23.08
C CYS A 239 -30.10 -39.18 23.35
N PRO A 240 -30.94 -39.45 24.36
CA PRO A 240 -31.54 -40.78 24.55
C PRO A 240 -32.29 -41.27 23.30
N PRO A 241 -32.46 -42.59 23.13
CA PRO A 241 -33.20 -43.16 21.99
C PRO A 241 -34.58 -42.52 21.80
N GLY A 242 -34.93 -42.22 20.55
CA GLY A 242 -36.19 -41.56 20.20
C GLY A 242 -36.21 -40.05 20.35
N LYS A 243 -35.08 -39.42 20.69
CA LYS A 243 -34.92 -37.96 20.72
C LYS A 243 -33.85 -37.49 19.74
N THR A 244 -33.98 -36.26 19.26
CA THR A 244 -33.03 -35.61 18.35
C THR A 244 -32.50 -34.34 18.98
N CYS A 245 -31.20 -34.11 18.83
CA CYS A 245 -30.56 -32.89 19.33
C CYS A 245 -30.98 -31.69 18.48
N GLY A 246 -31.49 -30.63 19.11
CA GLY A 246 -32.00 -29.46 18.38
C GLY A 246 -33.46 -29.55 17.92
N ALA A 247 -34.20 -30.58 18.35
CA ALA A 247 -35.60 -30.73 17.97
C ALA A 247 -36.47 -29.55 18.45
N ASN A 248 -37.55 -29.26 17.71
CA ASN A 248 -38.48 -28.16 17.97
C ASN A 248 -37.82 -26.76 17.94
N GLY A 249 -36.71 -26.62 17.21
CA GLY A 249 -36.02 -25.35 17.04
C GLY A 249 -35.26 -24.86 18.28
N VAL A 250 -35.05 -25.72 19.28
CA VAL A 250 -34.28 -25.39 20.49
C VAL A 250 -32.90 -26.03 20.41
N PRO A 251 -31.83 -25.27 20.06
CA PRO A 251 -30.49 -25.82 19.87
C PRO A 251 -29.95 -26.53 21.10
N ASN A 252 -29.19 -27.61 20.89
CA ASN A 252 -28.47 -28.34 21.94
C ASN A 252 -29.35 -28.89 23.07
N ARG A 253 -30.65 -29.09 22.78
CA ARG A 253 -31.62 -29.74 23.66
C ARG A 253 -32.18 -31.00 23.03
N CYS A 254 -32.40 -32.02 23.86
CA CYS A 254 -33.01 -33.26 23.41
C CYS A 254 -34.53 -33.15 23.39
N GLY A 255 -35.10 -33.01 22.19
CA GLY A 255 -36.55 -33.07 21.99
C GLY A 255 -36.97 -34.31 21.22
N SER A 256 -38.22 -34.71 21.35
CA SER A 256 -38.82 -35.70 20.46
C SER A 256 -38.98 -35.10 19.06
N PRO A 257 -38.76 -35.88 17.99
CA PRO A 257 -39.05 -35.42 16.65
C PRO A 257 -40.54 -35.05 16.54
N GLU A 258 -40.84 -33.89 15.97
CA GLU A 258 -42.20 -33.47 15.68
C GLU A 258 -42.85 -34.53 14.77
N VAL A 259 -43.93 -35.17 15.24
CA VAL A 259 -44.78 -35.98 14.38
C VAL A 259 -45.60 -35.00 13.57
N ARG A 260 -45.16 -34.75 12.32
CA ARG A 260 -45.94 -33.99 11.33
C ARG A 260 -46.97 -34.87 10.67
#